data_AF-A0A349JD16-F1
#
_entry.id   AF-A0A349JD16-F1
#
_cell.length_a   1.000
_cell.length_b   1.000
_cell.length_c   1.000
_cell.angle_alpha   90.00
_cell.angle_beta   90.00
_cell.angle_gamma   90.00
#
_symmetry.space_group_name_H-M   'P 1'
#
loop_
_entity.id
_entity.type
_entity.pdbx_description
1 polymer ?
#
loop_
_entity_poly.entity_id
_entity_poly.type
_entity_poly.pdbx_seq_one_letter_code
_entity_poly.pdbx_strand_id
1 'polypeptide(L)'
;MAAPSEPELAIRTYEALHGLLVTVHDLDGRLREQLDPLRLAHRHPRCLAAKASGKERCLAFDVTRVAAELPSEPQGRMQRCPFAVEEAVVPCLRDGRLAWVLFAGPLTRRQDLALEALR
;
A
#
# COMPACT_ATOMS: atom_id res chain seq x y z
N MET A 1 13.87 -15.31 -18.42
CA MET A 1 13.31 -14.12 -17.75
C MET A 1 14.40 -13.53 -16.88
N ALA A 2 14.55 -12.21 -16.83
CA ALA A 2 15.49 -11.57 -15.90
C ALA A 2 15.07 -11.88 -14.45
N ALA A 3 16.04 -11.91 -13.53
CA ALA A 3 15.75 -11.99 -12.11
C ALA A 3 14.93 -10.75 -11.67
N PRO A 4 14.02 -10.87 -10.69
CA PRO A 4 13.32 -9.71 -10.14
C PRO A 4 14.33 -8.76 -9.48
N SER A 5 14.00 -7.46 -9.48
CA SER A 5 14.73 -6.48 -8.68
C SER A 5 14.61 -6.79 -7.18
N GLU A 6 15.51 -6.23 -6.37
CA GLU A 6 15.45 -6.38 -4.92
C GLU A 6 14.11 -5.87 -4.33
N PRO A 7 13.58 -4.68 -4.70
CA PRO A 7 12.26 -4.23 -4.22
C PRO A 7 11.12 -5.17 -4.61
N GLU A 8 11.11 -5.69 -5.83
CA GLU A 8 10.07 -6.62 -6.30
C GLU A 8 10.15 -7.95 -5.54
N LEU A 9 11.36 -8.46 -5.27
CA LEU A 9 11.57 -9.66 -4.47
C LEU A 9 11.11 -9.48 -3.02
N ALA A 10 11.42 -8.33 -2.40
CA ALA A 10 10.99 -8.00 -1.05
C ALA A 10 9.45 -7.98 -0.95
N ILE A 11 8.78 -7.32 -1.90
CA ILE A 11 7.31 -7.30 -1.98
C ILE A 11 6.76 -8.71 -2.12
N ARG A 12 7.25 -9.51 -3.08
CA ARG A 12 6.76 -10.88 -3.29
C ARG A 12 6.91 -11.75 -2.06
N THR A 13 8.03 -11.62 -1.36
CA THR A 13 8.31 -12.36 -0.13
C THR A 13 7.33 -11.95 0.97
N TYR A 14 7.11 -10.66 1.16
CA TYR A 14 6.14 -10.16 2.13
C TYR A 14 4.71 -10.64 1.82
N GLU A 15 4.27 -10.54 0.57
CA GLU A 15 2.96 -11.02 0.14
C GLU A 15 2.79 -12.52 0.38
N ALA A 16 3.82 -13.32 0.09
CA ALA A 16 3.79 -14.76 0.30
C ALA A 16 3.75 -15.15 1.79
N LEU A 17 4.49 -14.44 2.64
CA LEU A 17 4.53 -14.70 4.09
C LEU A 17 3.23 -14.31 4.80
N HIS A 18 2.63 -13.19 4.40
CA HIS A 18 1.50 -12.61 5.13
C HIS A 18 0.14 -12.84 4.43
N GLY A 19 0.14 -13.31 3.17
CA GLY A 19 -1.08 -13.47 2.37
C GLY A 19 -1.78 -12.14 2.08
N LEU A 20 -1.02 -11.04 2.04
CA LEU A 20 -1.50 -9.69 1.74
C LEU A 20 -1.06 -9.28 0.34
N LEU A 21 -1.71 -8.26 -0.24
CA LEU A 21 -1.22 -7.60 -1.44
C LEU A 21 -0.59 -6.27 -1.07
N VAL A 22 0.59 -6.00 -1.64
CA VAL A 22 1.27 -4.73 -1.54
C VAL A 22 0.98 -3.89 -2.77
N THR A 23 0.62 -2.64 -2.52
CA THR A 23 0.52 -1.55 -3.50
C THR A 23 1.52 -0.46 -3.12
N VAL A 24 2.12 0.17 -4.12
CA VAL A 24 3.12 1.23 -3.98
C VAL A 24 2.62 2.46 -4.71
N HIS A 25 2.44 3.57 -4.00
CA HIS A 25 2.34 4.88 -4.63
C HIS A 25 3.74 5.48 -4.72
N ASP A 26 4.32 5.41 -5.91
CA ASP A 26 5.66 5.91 -6.22
C ASP A 26 5.60 7.39 -6.64
N LEU A 27 5.73 8.29 -5.66
CA LEU A 27 5.56 9.74 -5.89
C LEU A 27 6.81 10.38 -6.50
N ASP A 28 8.00 9.84 -6.24
CA ASP A 28 9.26 10.32 -6.81
C ASP A 28 9.66 9.62 -8.12
N GLY A 29 8.96 8.54 -8.48
CA GLY A 29 9.10 7.84 -9.75
C GLY A 29 10.32 6.93 -9.83
N ARG A 30 10.99 6.62 -8.70
CA ARG A 30 12.23 5.82 -8.70
C ARG A 30 11.98 4.31 -8.60
N LEU A 31 10.78 3.89 -8.19
CA LEU A 31 10.44 2.48 -8.03
C LEU A 31 9.73 1.90 -9.25
N ARG A 32 9.05 2.72 -10.07
CA ARG A 32 8.28 2.28 -11.25
C ARG A 32 9.06 1.45 -12.27
N GLU A 33 10.37 1.63 -12.37
CA GLU A 33 11.24 0.87 -13.29
C GLU A 33 11.74 -0.44 -12.67
N GLN A 34 11.67 -0.54 -11.34
CA GLN A 34 12.13 -1.69 -10.58
C GLN A 34 10.98 -2.64 -10.22
N LEU A 35 9.74 -2.15 -10.23
CA LEU A 35 8.55 -2.88 -9.81
C LEU A 35 7.71 -3.34 -11.00
N ASP A 36 6.99 -4.43 -10.82
CA ASP A 36 5.90 -4.79 -11.74
C ASP A 36 4.87 -3.63 -11.78
N PRO A 37 4.40 -3.17 -12.96
CA PRO A 37 3.38 -2.12 -13.04
C PRO A 37 2.12 -2.41 -12.22
N LEU A 38 1.79 -3.67 -11.97
CA LEU A 38 0.69 -4.09 -11.10
C LEU A 38 0.91 -3.75 -9.61
N ARG A 39 2.12 -3.35 -9.21
CA ARG A 39 2.41 -2.80 -7.88
C ARG A 39 1.93 -1.36 -7.72
N LEU A 40 1.77 -0.63 -8.82
CA LEU A 40 1.48 0.82 -8.79
C LEU A 40 -0.02 1.12 -8.67
N ALA A 41 -0.85 0.09 -8.52
CA ALA A 41 -2.28 0.25 -8.33
C ALA A 41 -2.87 -0.88 -7.47
N HIS A 42 -3.82 -0.51 -6.60
CA HIS A 42 -4.59 -1.49 -5.83
C HIS A 42 -5.31 -2.47 -6.79
N ARG A 43 -4.92 -3.74 -6.72
CA ARG A 43 -5.41 -4.82 -7.61
C ARG A 43 -6.30 -5.85 -6.91
N HIS A 44 -6.53 -5.72 -5.62
CA HIS A 44 -7.42 -6.63 -4.91
C HIS A 44 -8.86 -6.50 -5.45
N PRO A 45 -9.62 -7.61 -5.65
CA PRO A 45 -10.99 -7.55 -6.19
C PRO A 45 -11.92 -6.59 -5.45
N ARG A 46 -11.83 -6.50 -4.12
CA ARG A 46 -12.59 -5.52 -3.30
C ARG A 46 -12.25 -4.08 -3.67
N CYS A 47 -10.98 -3.76 -3.90
CA CYS A 47 -10.55 -2.42 -4.30
C CYS A 47 -10.99 -2.09 -5.73
N LEU A 48 -10.94 -3.07 -6.64
CA LEU A 48 -11.43 -2.91 -8.01
C LEU A 48 -12.95 -2.64 -8.01
N ALA A 49 -13.72 -3.40 -7.23
CA ALA A 49 -15.17 -3.19 -7.08
C ALA A 49 -15.49 -1.82 -6.44
N ALA A 50 -14.76 -1.43 -5.39
CA ALA A 50 -14.89 -0.11 -4.77
C ALA A 50 -14.65 1.02 -5.78
N LYS A 51 -13.54 0.93 -6.55
CA LYS A 51 -13.21 1.91 -7.60
C LYS A 51 -14.28 1.97 -8.70
N ALA A 52 -14.88 0.84 -9.07
CA ALA A 52 -15.98 0.83 -10.04
C ALA A 52 -17.22 1.60 -9.54
N SER A 53 -17.49 1.58 -8.22
CA SER A 53 -18.62 2.29 -7.61
C SER A 53 -18.36 3.73 -7.17
N GLY A 54 -17.09 4.15 -7.03
CA GLY A 54 -16.76 5.43 -6.39
C GLY A 54 -15.30 5.84 -6.54
N LYS A 55 -14.79 5.82 -7.77
CA LYS A 55 -13.40 6.17 -8.11
C LYS A 55 -12.93 7.50 -7.49
N GLU A 56 -13.75 8.55 -7.56
CA GLU A 56 -13.40 9.88 -7.02
C GLU A 56 -13.20 9.85 -5.51
N ARG A 57 -14.10 9.16 -4.78
CA ARG A 57 -13.99 8.97 -3.33
C ARG A 57 -12.75 8.14 -2.97
N CYS A 58 -12.40 7.15 -3.80
CA CYS A 58 -11.16 6.40 -3.65
C CYS A 58 -9.94 7.32 -3.80
N LEU A 59 -9.86 8.11 -4.87
CA LEU A 59 -8.73 9.02 -5.14
C LEU A 59 -8.60 10.11 -4.08
N ALA A 60 -9.72 10.74 -3.68
CA ALA A 60 -9.73 11.79 -2.66
C ALA A 60 -9.21 11.29 -1.31
N PHE A 61 -9.49 10.04 -0.95
CA PHE A 61 -8.95 9.43 0.25
C PHE A 61 -7.48 9.03 0.06
N ASP A 62 -7.22 8.17 -0.92
CA ASP A 62 -6.00 7.41 -1.08
C ASP A 62 -4.80 8.25 -1.59
N VAL A 63 -5.07 9.21 -2.48
CA VAL A 63 -4.04 10.08 -3.07
C VAL A 63 -3.94 11.41 -2.31
N THR A 64 -5.07 12.01 -1.95
CA THR A 64 -5.06 13.36 -1.35
C THR A 64 -4.93 13.31 0.17
N ARG A 65 -5.89 12.67 0.85
CA ARG A 65 -5.93 12.66 2.31
C ARG A 65 -4.76 11.90 2.92
N VAL A 66 -4.54 10.66 2.47
CA VAL A 66 -3.45 9.81 2.99
C VAL A 66 -2.09 10.46 2.80
N ALA A 67 -1.80 11.00 1.61
CA ALA A 67 -0.52 11.66 1.34
C ALA A 67 -0.29 12.93 2.19
N ALA A 68 -1.36 13.63 2.57
CA ALA A 68 -1.27 14.81 3.43
C ALA A 68 -1.03 14.47 4.90
N GLU A 69 -1.59 13.37 5.39
CA GLU A 69 -1.52 12.96 6.80
C GLU A 69 -0.23 12.18 7.12
N LEU A 70 0.19 11.27 6.22
CA LEU A 70 1.29 10.34 6.45
C LEU A 70 2.65 10.96 6.82
N PRO A 71 3.06 12.15 6.34
CA PRO A 71 4.31 12.76 6.77
C PRO A 71 4.40 12.98 8.29
N SER A 72 3.27 13.08 8.99
CA SER A 72 3.21 13.19 10.46
C SER A 72 3.25 11.85 11.19
N GLU A 73 3.15 10.73 10.46
CA GLU A 73 3.10 9.37 10.99
C GLU A 73 4.18 8.48 10.33
N PRO A 74 5.48 8.74 10.57
CA PRO A 74 6.58 8.09 9.84
C PRO A 74 6.68 6.57 10.07
N GLN A 75 6.07 6.06 11.14
CA GLN A 75 5.98 4.61 11.41
C GLN A 75 4.85 3.93 10.62
N GLY A 76 4.03 4.72 9.91
CA GLY A 76 2.81 4.24 9.30
C GLY A 76 1.68 4.04 10.32
N ARG A 77 0.56 3.54 9.81
CA ARG A 77 -0.67 3.31 10.59
C ARG A 77 -1.52 2.20 9.99
N MET A 78 -2.48 1.72 10.77
CA MET A 78 -3.62 1.00 10.21
C MET A 78 -4.67 2.01 9.82
N GLN A 79 -5.31 1.80 8.69
CA GLN A 79 -6.45 2.61 8.31
C GLN A 79 -7.55 1.77 7.70
N ARG A 80 -8.76 2.30 7.79
CA ARG A 80 -9.93 1.80 7.09
C ARG A 80 -10.33 2.82 6.03
N CYS A 81 -10.35 2.40 4.77
CA CYS A 81 -10.75 3.26 3.68
C CYS A 81 -12.28 3.50 3.67
N PRO A 82 -12.80 4.46 2.89
CA PRO A 82 -14.22 4.75 2.82
C PRO A 82 -15.12 3.61 2.30
N PHE A 83 -14.52 2.54 1.77
CA PHE A 83 -15.19 1.32 1.31
C PHE A 83 -14.99 0.13 2.27
N ALA A 84 -14.64 0.41 3.52
CA ALA A 84 -14.45 -0.58 4.59
C ALA A 84 -13.35 -1.62 4.31
N VAL A 85 -12.36 -1.29 3.47
CA VAL A 85 -11.12 -2.06 3.36
C VAL A 85 -10.14 -1.59 4.42
N GLU A 86 -9.60 -2.53 5.19
CA GLU A 86 -8.54 -2.29 6.17
C GLU A 86 -7.19 -2.65 5.60
N GLU A 87 -6.19 -1.82 5.86
CA GLU A 87 -4.83 -1.97 5.34
C GLU A 87 -3.81 -1.30 6.27
N ALA A 88 -2.59 -1.83 6.28
CA ALA A 88 -1.44 -1.14 6.84
C ALA A 88 -0.86 -0.18 5.81
N VAL A 89 -0.56 1.04 6.22
CA VAL A 89 -0.02 2.08 5.34
C VAL A 89 1.25 2.64 5.93
N VAL A 90 2.34 2.59 5.17
CA VAL A 90 3.67 2.99 5.64
C VAL A 90 4.26 4.01 4.67
N PRO A 91 4.62 5.22 5.13
CA PRO A 91 5.29 6.20 4.30
C PRO A 91 6.79 5.93 4.24
N CYS A 92 7.40 6.20 3.10
CA CYS A 92 8.84 6.42 3.02
C CYS A 92 9.10 7.92 2.82
N LEU A 93 9.83 8.50 3.77
CA LEU A 93 10.26 9.89 3.71
C LEU A 93 11.71 9.94 3.23
N ARG A 94 12.00 10.81 2.25
CA ARG A 94 13.36 11.16 1.83
C ARG A 94 13.52 12.68 1.94
N ASP A 95 14.53 13.12 2.67
CA ASP A 95 14.80 14.54 2.93
C ASP A 95 13.56 15.30 3.46
N GLY A 96 12.80 14.65 4.34
CA GLY A 96 11.57 15.19 4.94
C GLY A 96 10.35 15.23 4.00
N ARG A 97 10.46 14.70 2.77
CA ARG A 97 9.38 14.66 1.79
C ARG A 97 8.89 13.23 1.56
N LEU A 98 7.59 13.07 1.36
CA LEU A 98 7.00 11.78 1.04
C LEU A 98 7.45 11.33 -0.36
N ALA A 99 8.28 10.28 -0.41
CA ALA A 99 8.84 9.74 -1.64
C ALA A 99 7.97 8.64 -2.22
N TRP A 100 7.46 7.76 -1.36
CA TRP A 100 6.53 6.70 -1.74
C TRP A 100 5.71 6.24 -0.53
N VAL A 101 4.60 5.57 -0.80
CA VAL A 101 3.72 4.98 0.22
C VAL A 101 3.50 3.51 -0.09
N LEU A 102 3.66 2.66 0.91
CA LEU A 102 3.28 1.25 0.86
C LEU A 102 1.90 1.05 1.47
N PHE A 103 1.09 0.24 0.82
CA PHE A 103 -0.19 -0.23 1.32
C PHE A 103 -0.15 -1.76 1.34
N ALA A 104 -0.41 -2.38 2.48
CA ALA A 104 -0.52 -3.82 2.64
C ALA A 104 -1.94 -4.19 3.08
N GLY A 105 -2.70 -4.81 2.17
CA GLY A 105 -4.09 -5.14 2.41
C GLY A 105 -4.77 -5.83 1.22
N PRO A 106 -6.09 -6.06 1.31
CA PRO A 106 -6.93 -5.87 2.48
C PRO A 106 -6.57 -6.87 3.59
N LEU A 107 -6.72 -6.45 4.83
CA LEU A 107 -6.61 -7.34 5.98
C LEU A 107 -7.87 -8.17 6.14
N THR A 108 -7.65 -9.40 6.58
CA THR A 108 -8.69 -10.25 7.16
C THR A 108 -8.49 -10.29 8.67
N ARG A 109 -9.54 -10.68 9.42
CA ARG A 109 -9.45 -10.88 10.89
C ARG A 109 -8.23 -11.71 11.33
N ARG A 110 -7.82 -12.69 10.52
CA ARG A 110 -6.65 -13.53 10.81
C ARG A 110 -5.33 -12.74 10.73
N GLN A 111 -5.24 -11.81 9.79
CA GLN A 111 -4.04 -11.01 9.54
C GLN A 111 -3.94 -9.83 10.52
N ASP A 112 -5.07 -9.24 10.92
CA ASP A 112 -5.09 -8.19 11.96
C ASP A 112 -4.44 -8.69 13.26
N LEU A 113 -4.89 -9.85 13.76
CA LEU A 113 -4.34 -10.46 14.98
C LEU A 113 -2.85 -10.79 14.90
N ALA A 114 -2.38 -11.20 13.71
CA ALA A 114 -0.97 -11.53 13.50
C ALA A 114 -0.07 -10.28 13.49
N LEU A 115 -0.56 -9.17 12.95
CA LEU A 115 0.17 -7.89 12.94
C LEU A 115 0.10 -7.19 14.31
N GLU A 116 -1.00 -7.33 15.05
CA GLU A 116 -1.08 -6.85 16.44
C GLU A 116 -0.08 -7.55 17.35
N ALA A 117 0.18 -8.84 17.15
CA ALA A 117 1.17 -9.60 17.91
C ALA A 117 2.64 -9.18 17.64
N LEU A 118 2.88 -8.33 16.64
CA LEU A 118 4.20 -7.80 16.29
C LEU A 118 4.45 -6.38 16.84
N ARG A 119 3.48 -5.81 17.56
CA ARG A 119 3.56 -4.50 18.24
C ARG A 119 3.97 -4.66 19.70
#